data_AF-A0AAD7YUJ6-F1
#
_entry.id   AF-A0AAD7YUJ6-F1
#
_cell.length_a   1.000
_cell.length_b   1.000
_cell.length_c   1.000
_cell.angle_alpha   90.00
_cell.angle_beta   90.00
_cell.angle_gamma   90.00
#
_symmetry.space_group_name_H-M   'P 1'
#
loop_
_entity.id
_entity.type
_entity.pdbx_description
1 polymer ?
#
loop_
_entity_poly.entity_id
_entity_poly.type
_entity_poly.pdbx_seq_one_letter_code
_entity_poly.pdbx_strand_id
1 'polypeptide(L)'
;MLKFGIKSAVLGSAVYYTIDKGVWKDSATTAALYEELEKGVSPYVGELKKQIPYELPPLPTQDRVSYLFKYYWNSGVKATFGFLVDLPTHTSNAASKAYEYVNSALDASEQAVTAKQENK
;
A
#
# COMPACT_ATOMS: atom_id res chain seq x y z
N MET A 1 -19.33 -9.87 12.15
CA MET A 1 -19.42 -8.45 12.56
C MET A 1 -18.03 -7.82 12.76
N LEU A 2 -17.19 -8.27 13.70
CA LEU A 2 -15.90 -7.62 14.00
C LEU A 2 -14.90 -7.54 12.81
N LYS A 3 -14.68 -8.65 12.08
CA LYS A 3 -13.80 -8.66 10.90
C LYS A 3 -14.24 -7.68 9.81
N PHE A 4 -15.55 -7.59 9.59
CA PHE A 4 -16.15 -6.65 8.65
C PHE A 4 -15.95 -5.20 9.12
N GLY A 5 -16.16 -4.93 10.41
CA GLY A 5 -15.92 -3.62 11.01
C GLY A 5 -14.48 -3.15 10.87
N ILE A 6 -13.50 -4.01 11.15
CA ILE A 6 -12.07 -3.69 11.02
C ILE A 6 -11.71 -3.38 9.56
N LYS A 7 -12.08 -4.25 8.61
CA LYS A 7 -11.81 -4.04 7.19
C LYS A 7 -12.47 -2.75 6.68
N SER A 8 -13.70 -2.49 7.09
CA SER A 8 -14.44 -1.29 6.70
C SER A 8 -13.83 -0.02 7.30
N ALA A 9 -13.36 -0.07 8.55
CA ALA A 9 -12.68 1.06 9.19
C ALA A 9 -11.36 1.39 8.48
N VAL A 10 -10.54 0.38 8.18
CA VAL A 10 -9.28 0.56 7.42
C VAL A 10 -9.58 1.18 6.06
N LEU A 11 -10.50 0.60 5.29
CA LEU A 11 -10.88 1.15 3.99
C LEU A 11 -11.45 2.56 4.09
N GLY A 12 -12.41 2.78 4.98
CA GLY A 12 -13.07 4.06 5.16
C GLY A 12 -12.09 5.16 5.54
N SER A 13 -11.12 4.85 6.39
CA SER A 13 -10.04 5.78 6.75
C SER A 13 -9.14 6.12 5.57
N ALA A 14 -8.78 5.14 4.73
CA ALA A 14 -7.99 5.36 3.52
C ALA A 14 -8.75 6.20 2.49
N VAL A 15 -10.05 5.94 2.29
CA VAL A 15 -10.90 6.76 1.43
C VAL A 15 -10.97 8.19 1.96
N TYR A 16 -11.28 8.37 3.25
CA TYR A 16 -11.35 9.68 3.88
C TYR A 16 -10.06 10.48 3.70
N TYR A 17 -8.92 9.86 4.01
CA TYR A 17 -7.61 10.51 3.88
C TYR A 17 -7.27 10.90 2.43
N THR A 18 -7.60 10.05 1.45
CA THR A 18 -7.34 10.36 0.04
C THR A 18 -8.27 11.45 -0.50
N ILE A 19 -9.50 11.56 0.01
CA ILE A 19 -10.37 12.70 -0.27
C ILE A 19 -9.78 13.99 0.34
N ASP A 20 -9.38 13.95 1.61
CA ASP A 20 -8.80 15.10 2.32
C ASP A 20 -7.53 15.62 1.66
N LYS A 21 -6.64 14.71 1.24
CA LYS A 21 -5.44 15.03 0.44
C LYS A 21 -5.73 15.56 -0.96
N GLY A 22 -6.97 15.52 -1.42
CA GLY A 22 -7.34 16.11 -2.71
C GLY A 22 -7.25 15.17 -3.91
N VAL A 23 -7.04 13.86 -3.69
CA VAL A 23 -6.98 12.87 -4.80
C VAL A 23 -8.31 12.79 -5.54
N TRP A 24 -9.42 12.93 -4.82
CA TRP A 24 -10.79 12.79 -5.33
C TRP A 24 -11.64 14.07 -5.21
N LYS A 25 -10.99 15.21 -4.93
CA LYS A 25 -11.68 16.48 -4.68
C LYS A 25 -11.87 17.26 -5.99
N ASP A 26 -11.94 18.58 -5.92
CA ASP A 26 -12.02 19.45 -7.08
C ASP A 26 -10.66 19.55 -7.80
N SER A 27 -10.72 19.92 -9.08
CA SER A 27 -9.54 19.99 -9.94
C SER A 27 -8.47 20.95 -9.45
N ALA A 28 -8.82 22.04 -8.75
CA ALA A 28 -7.84 22.99 -8.24
C ALA A 28 -7.05 22.37 -7.07
N THR A 29 -7.73 21.69 -6.15
CA THR A 29 -7.08 20.98 -5.05
C THR A 29 -6.21 19.82 -5.58
N THR A 30 -6.70 19.04 -6.54
CA THR A 30 -5.91 17.94 -7.14
C THR A 30 -4.68 18.46 -7.90
N ALA A 31 -4.79 19.58 -8.61
CA ALA A 31 -3.64 20.21 -9.28
C ALA A 31 -2.57 20.67 -8.30
N ALA A 32 -2.97 21.29 -7.17
CA ALA A 32 -2.05 21.70 -6.12
C ALA A 32 -1.31 20.49 -5.50
N LEU A 33 -2.01 19.36 -5.29
CA LEU A 33 -1.40 18.11 -4.85
C LEU A 33 -0.35 17.60 -5.84
N TYR A 34 -0.62 17.72 -7.15
CA TYR A 34 0.33 17.31 -8.19
C TYR A 34 1.60 18.17 -8.15
N GLU A 35 1.48 19.48 -7.99
CA GLU A 35 2.64 20.38 -7.83
C GLU A 35 3.45 20.07 -6.57
N GLU A 36 2.78 19.74 -5.46
CA GLU A 36 3.45 19.33 -4.21
C GLU A 36 4.24 18.03 -4.40
N LEU A 37 3.64 17.05 -5.11
CA LEU A 37 4.34 15.83 -5.49
C LEU A 37 5.54 16.13 -6.40
N GLU A 38 5.39 16.95 -7.44
CA GLU A 38 6.51 17.34 -8.31
C GLU A 38 7.66 17.97 -7.50
N LYS A 39 7.34 18.85 -6.54
CA LYS A 39 8.33 19.45 -5.63
C LYS A 39 8.98 18.42 -4.71
N GLY A 40 8.24 17.41 -4.24
CA GLY A 40 8.77 16.31 -3.44
C GLY A 40 9.69 15.36 -4.21
N VAL A 41 9.42 15.14 -5.50
CA VAL A 41 10.26 14.31 -6.39
C VAL A 41 11.33 15.14 -7.13
N SER A 42 11.37 16.46 -6.87
CA SER A 42 12.23 17.46 -7.52
C SER A 42 13.71 17.08 -7.72
N PRO A 43 14.44 16.46 -6.78
CA PRO A 43 15.84 16.10 -7.04
C PRO A 43 15.98 15.07 -8.18
N TYR A 44 15.00 14.19 -8.37
CA TYR A 44 15.03 13.15 -9.41
C TYR A 44 14.38 13.61 -10.72
N VAL A 45 13.32 14.43 -10.63
CA VAL A 45 12.66 15.00 -11.82
C VAL A 45 13.53 16.10 -12.45
N GLY A 46 14.33 16.83 -11.65
CA GLY A 46 15.20 17.89 -12.16
C GLY A 46 16.31 17.40 -13.12
N GLU A 47 16.86 16.21 -12.91
CA GLU A 47 17.80 15.60 -13.86
C GLU A 47 17.09 15.06 -15.11
N LEU A 48 15.92 14.43 -14.94
CA LEU A 48 15.09 13.99 -16.07
C LEU A 48 14.61 15.15 -16.96
N LYS A 49 14.20 16.27 -16.34
CA LYS A 49 13.71 17.48 -17.03
C LYS A 49 14.84 18.21 -17.78
N LYS A 50 16.10 18.03 -17.36
CA LYS A 50 17.29 18.53 -18.08
C LYS A 50 17.66 17.65 -19.28
N GLN A 51 17.47 16.33 -19.20
CA GLN A 51 17.75 15.41 -20.31
C GLN A 51 16.61 15.33 -21.32
N ILE A 52 15.37 15.57 -20.88
CA ILE A 52 14.18 15.57 -21.72
C ILE A 52 13.42 16.86 -21.38
N PRO A 53 13.46 17.91 -22.22
CA PRO A 53 12.62 19.08 -22.05
C PRO A 53 11.16 18.64 -22.21
N TYR A 54 10.55 18.26 -21.10
CA TYR A 54 9.19 17.76 -21.05
C TYR A 54 8.25 18.94 -20.84
N GLU A 55 7.63 19.41 -21.92
CA GLU A 55 6.32 20.01 -21.81
C GLU A 55 5.30 18.88 -21.78
N LEU A 56 4.38 18.91 -20.80
CA LEU A 56 3.26 17.97 -20.74
C LEU A 56 2.54 18.00 -22.08
N PRO A 57 2.64 16.94 -22.91
CA PRO A 57 1.88 16.93 -24.15
C PRO A 57 0.40 17.02 -23.79
N PRO A 58 -0.43 17.69 -24.61
CA PRO A 58 -1.86 17.70 -24.39
C PRO A 58 -2.34 16.26 -24.22
N LEU A 59 -3.30 16.04 -23.30
CA LEU A 59 -3.80 14.71 -23.01
C LEU A 59 -4.09 14.00 -24.33
N PRO A 60 -3.55 12.79 -24.55
CA PRO A 60 -3.62 12.14 -25.84
C PRO A 60 -5.09 12.04 -26.26
N THR A 61 -5.42 12.71 -27.36
CA THR A 61 -6.74 12.75 -27.98
C THR A 61 -7.10 11.42 -28.65
N GLN A 62 -6.12 10.52 -28.80
CA GLN A 62 -6.36 9.15 -29.24
C GLN A 62 -7.07 8.34 -28.15
N ASP A 63 -8.29 7.90 -28.47
CA ASP A 63 -9.17 7.12 -27.60
C ASP A 63 -8.47 5.94 -26.92
N ARG A 64 -7.52 5.29 -27.60
CA ARG A 64 -6.78 4.14 -27.07
C ARG A 64 -5.89 4.50 -25.89
N VAL A 65 -5.14 5.60 -25.95
CA VAL A 65 -4.21 5.98 -24.88
C VAL A 65 -4.99 6.54 -23.69
N SER A 66 -6.02 7.35 -23.95
CA SER A 66 -6.97 7.80 -22.93
C SER A 66 -7.65 6.61 -22.23
N TYR A 67 -8.05 5.59 -22.99
CA TYR A 67 -8.61 4.35 -22.45
C TYR A 67 -7.61 3.60 -21.57
N LEU A 68 -6.38 3.37 -22.04
CA LEU A 68 -5.35 2.67 -21.27
C LEU A 68 -5.04 3.39 -19.96
N PHE A 69 -4.91 4.72 -19.99
CA PHE A 69 -4.67 5.50 -18.78
C PHE A 69 -5.80 5.32 -17.76
N LYS A 70 -7.07 5.46 -18.19
CA LYS A 70 -8.24 5.22 -17.34
C LYS A 70 -8.26 3.79 -16.81
N TYR A 71 -7.94 2.81 -17.66
CA TYR A 71 -7.93 1.40 -17.29
C TYR A 71 -6.89 1.09 -16.21
N TYR A 72 -5.65 1.55 -16.38
CA TYR A 72 -4.58 1.31 -15.41
C TYR A 72 -4.77 2.09 -14.12
N TRP A 73 -5.28 3.33 -14.19
CA TRP A 73 -5.67 4.08 -13.00
C TRP A 73 -6.70 3.30 -12.17
N ASN A 74 -7.81 2.89 -12.80
CA ASN A 74 -8.86 2.12 -12.12
C ASN A 74 -8.37 0.77 -11.60
N SER A 75 -7.48 0.11 -12.35
CA SER A 75 -6.87 -1.16 -11.92
C SER A 75 -5.97 -0.97 -10.70
N GLY A 76 -5.17 0.09 -10.68
CA GLY A 76 -4.33 0.45 -9.54
C GLY A 76 -5.14 0.77 -8.29
N VAL A 77 -6.23 1.53 -8.44
CA VAL A 77 -7.19 1.82 -7.36
C VAL A 77 -7.74 0.50 -6.80
N LYS A 78 -8.30 -0.37 -7.66
CA LYS A 78 -8.84 -1.67 -7.23
C LYS A 78 -7.81 -2.54 -6.51
N ALA A 79 -6.59 -2.63 -7.05
CA ALA A 79 -5.52 -3.42 -6.45
C ALA A 79 -5.11 -2.89 -5.07
N THR A 80 -4.97 -1.56 -4.93
CA THR A 80 -4.59 -0.91 -3.67
C THR A 80 -5.67 -1.12 -2.60
N PHE A 81 -6.93 -0.87 -2.93
CA PHE A 81 -8.03 -1.08 -1.98
C PHE A 81 -8.22 -2.57 -1.65
N GLY A 82 -8.02 -3.48 -2.61
CA GLY A 82 -7.99 -4.92 -2.35
C GLY A 82 -6.91 -5.29 -1.33
N PHE A 83 -5.69 -4.80 -1.52
CA PHE A 83 -4.59 -4.99 -0.57
C PHE A 83 -4.94 -4.47 0.84
N LEU A 84 -5.51 -3.27 0.95
CA LEU A 84 -5.93 -2.71 2.24
C LEU A 84 -7.02 -3.54 2.94
N VAL A 85 -7.94 -4.14 2.19
CA VAL A 85 -8.95 -5.06 2.73
C VAL A 85 -8.30 -6.31 3.32
N ASP A 86 -7.25 -6.83 2.68
CA ASP A 86 -6.64 -8.10 3.07
C ASP A 86 -5.50 -7.95 4.07
N LEU A 87 -4.96 -6.73 4.21
CA LEU A 87 -3.90 -6.39 5.14
C LEU A 87 -4.19 -6.87 6.58
N PRO A 88 -5.35 -6.59 7.21
CA PRO A 88 -5.60 -7.07 8.57
C PRO A 88 -5.56 -8.60 8.71
N THR A 89 -6.03 -9.32 7.70
CA THR A 89 -5.99 -10.79 7.67
C THR A 89 -4.55 -11.28 7.57
N HIS A 90 -3.76 -10.72 6.64
CA HIS A 90 -2.36 -11.09 6.47
C HIS A 90 -1.52 -10.78 7.71
N THR A 91 -1.74 -9.62 8.33
CA THR A 91 -1.09 -9.24 9.59
C THR A 91 -1.44 -10.21 10.71
N SER A 92 -2.72 -10.56 10.88
CA SER A 92 -3.14 -11.55 11.89
C SER A 92 -2.48 -12.90 11.66
N ASN A 93 -2.45 -13.38 10.41
CA ASN A 93 -1.84 -14.66 10.07
C ASN A 93 -0.33 -14.65 10.33
N ALA A 94 0.36 -13.56 9.98
CA ALA A 94 1.78 -13.40 10.25
C ALA A 94 2.08 -13.40 11.76
N ALA A 95 1.27 -12.69 12.55
CA ALA A 95 1.41 -12.65 14.00
C ALA A 95 1.19 -14.03 14.65
N SER A 96 0.13 -14.75 14.24
CA SER A 96 -0.13 -16.10 14.74
C SER A 96 1.02 -17.06 14.42
N LYS A 97 1.53 -17.03 13.18
CA LYS A 97 2.67 -17.88 12.80
C LYS A 97 3.95 -17.54 13.57
N ALA A 98 4.21 -16.26 13.80
CA ALA A 98 5.36 -15.84 14.60
C ALA A 98 5.25 -16.34 16.04
N TYR A 99 4.05 -16.24 16.64
CA TYR A 99 3.78 -16.74 17.98
C TYR A 99 3.94 -18.27 18.08
N GLU A 100 3.34 -19.00 17.14
CA GLU A 100 3.48 -20.46 17.05
C GLU A 100 4.94 -20.89 16.92
N TYR A 101 5.71 -20.18 16.08
CA TYR A 101 7.13 -20.45 15.90
C TYR A 101 7.93 -20.25 17.19
N VAL A 102 7.72 -19.13 17.89
CA VAL A 102 8.40 -18.85 19.16
C VAL A 102 8.06 -19.90 20.22
N ASN A 103 6.79 -20.25 20.38
CA ASN A 103 6.38 -21.26 21.35
C ASN A 103 6.98 -22.63 21.02
N SER A 104 6.93 -23.04 19.75
CA SER A 104 7.51 -24.32 19.33
C SER A 104 9.02 -24.39 19.58
N ALA A 105 9.74 -23.27 19.45
CA ALA A 105 11.16 -23.20 19.74
C ALA A 105 11.45 -23.28 21.25
N LEU A 106 10.60 -22.66 22.07
CA LEU A 106 10.69 -22.74 23.53
C LEU A 106 10.42 -24.17 24.03
N ASP A 107 9.34 -24.79 23.57
CA ASP A 107 8.97 -26.16 23.94
C ASP A 107 10.05 -27.18 23.52
N ALA A 108 10.61 -27.03 22.31
CA ALA A 108 11.71 -27.87 21.83
C ALA A 108 12.99 -27.68 22.67
N SER A 109 13.25 -26.46 23.15
CA SER A 109 14.39 -26.18 24.03
C SER A 109 14.23 -26.83 25.41
N GLU A 110 13.01 -26.83 25.95
CA GLU A 110 12.70 -27.40 27.26
C GLU A 110 12.80 -28.93 27.23
N GLN A 111 12.28 -29.58 26.19
CA GLN A 111 12.40 -31.04 26.00
C GLN A 111 13.86 -31.51 25.84
N ALA A 112 14.70 -30.73 25.18
CA ALA A 112 16.13 -31.04 25.02
C ALA A 112 16.92 -30.95 26.34
N VAL A 113 16.50 -30.09 27.28
CA VAL A 113 17.09 -29.97 28.62
C VAL A 113 16.68 -31.15 29.49
N THR A 114 15.41 -31.53 29.48
CA THR A 114 14.89 -32.67 30.27
C THR A 114 15.48 -33.99 29.81
N ALA A 115 15.61 -34.21 28.50
CA ALA A 115 16.23 -35.42 27.94
C ALA A 115 17.73 -35.57 28.25
N LYS A 116 18.44 -34.45 28.53
CA LYS A 116 19.84 -34.47 28.99
C LYS A 116 19.98 -34.73 30.49
N GLN A 117 18.94 -34.46 31.28
CA GLN A 117 18.95 -34.72 32.73
C GLN A 117 18.57 -36.17 33.07
N GLU A 118 17.72 -36.82 32.28
CA GLU A 118 17.36 -38.24 32.49
C GLU A 118 18.46 -39.24 32.07
N ASN A 119 19.40 -38.83 31.22
CA ASN A 119 20.51 -39.67 30.74
C ASN A 119 21.80 -39.53 31.58
N LYS A 120 21.72 -38.96 32.78
CA LYS A 120 22.86 -38.71 33.67
C LYS A 120 22.63 -39.30 35.05
#